data_AF-A0A0S8D9A3-F1
#
_entry.id   AF-A0A0S8D9A3-F1
#
_cell.length_a   1.000
_cell.length_b   1.000
_cell.length_c   1.000
_cell.angle_alpha   90.00
_cell.angle_beta   90.00
_cell.angle_gamma   90.00
#
_symmetry.space_group_name_H-M   'P 1'
#
loop_
_entity.id
_entity.type
_entity.pdbx_description
1 polymer ?
#
loop_
_entity_poly.entity_id
_entity_poly.type
_entity_poly.pdbx_seq_one_letter_code
_entity_poly.pdbx_strand_id
1 'polypeptide(L)'
;MNTHSFIYTVAPEVIATLIVIVGALLINFAISAVLRTRTRFSRETKLRASVFWRNFLLLVTLILLVFVWRAEIRAAALSLAALSVALVLAGKELLTSILGYIYRTTSGSFDFGNVIEINGVRGEVIDQTLLSTTVLEMNEDHLFTGKVAQFPNSFYVTHPLKNHSRLGKYQLALMVVPVSAADDRDLEKSLLLQAAMAVCSDFVAPTQKALHSLEGEQFVVMPTAQPRVTTKLGDAGKVELTLRYPCLAEQRTRIEQDIINLYLAERGNREAVRQS
;
A
#
# COMPACT_ATOMS: atom_id res chain seq x y z
N MET A 1 3.73 37.71 30.17
CA MET A 1 2.52 36.90 30.43
C MET A 1 2.10 37.21 31.86
N ASN A 2 1.06 38.04 32.04
CA ASN A 2 0.74 38.61 33.36
C ASN A 2 0.08 37.55 34.25
N THR A 3 0.76 37.17 35.33
CA THR A 3 0.25 36.26 36.37
C THR A 3 -1.09 36.73 36.96
N HIS A 4 -1.33 38.04 36.97
CA HIS A 4 -2.59 38.61 37.46
C HIS A 4 -3.81 38.21 36.63
N SER A 5 -3.72 38.10 35.28
CA SER A 5 -4.88 37.75 34.46
C SER A 5 -5.32 36.30 34.65
N PHE A 6 -4.37 35.38 34.90
CA PHE A 6 -4.64 33.96 35.12
C PHE A 6 -5.42 33.71 36.42
N ILE A 7 -5.09 34.43 37.50
CA ILE A 7 -5.72 34.27 38.82
C ILE A 7 -7.20 34.67 38.77
N TYR A 8 -7.56 35.75 38.07
CA TYR A 8 -8.97 36.17 37.96
C TYR A 8 -9.82 35.21 37.11
N THR A 9 -9.22 34.53 36.14
CA THR A 9 -9.92 33.55 35.29
C THR A 9 -10.18 32.21 35.98
N VAL A 10 -9.33 31.76 36.92
CA VAL A 10 -9.50 30.46 37.63
C VAL A 10 -10.08 30.60 39.04
N ALA A 11 -10.14 31.83 39.57
CA ALA A 11 -10.72 32.11 40.88
C ALA A 11 -12.17 31.60 41.04
N PRO A 12 -13.10 31.77 40.08
CA PRO A 12 -14.47 31.31 40.27
C PRO A 12 -14.58 29.78 40.31
N GLU A 13 -13.78 29.05 39.55
CA GLU A 13 -13.74 27.57 39.54
C GLU A 13 -13.14 27.03 40.83
N VAL A 14 -12.10 27.68 41.37
CA VAL A 14 -11.51 27.32 42.67
C VAL A 14 -12.50 27.57 43.80
N ILE A 15 -13.22 28.71 43.79
CA ILE A 15 -14.27 29.00 44.76
C ILE A 15 -15.43 28.01 44.63
N ALA A 16 -15.89 27.71 43.41
CA ALA A 16 -16.94 26.71 43.17
C ALA A 16 -16.51 25.31 43.64
N THR A 17 -15.26 24.93 43.43
CA THR A 17 -14.68 23.68 43.95
C THR A 17 -14.71 23.66 45.48
N LEU A 18 -14.32 24.75 46.14
CA LEU A 18 -14.40 24.88 47.59
C LEU A 18 -15.85 24.76 48.10
N ILE A 19 -16.80 25.41 47.44
CA ILE A 19 -18.23 25.33 47.77
C ILE A 19 -18.74 23.89 47.62
N VAL A 20 -18.40 23.21 46.53
CA VAL A 20 -18.80 21.81 46.29
C VAL A 20 -18.21 20.88 47.37
N ILE A 21 -16.94 21.04 47.72
CA ILE A 21 -16.27 20.23 48.75
C ILE A 21 -16.87 20.49 50.13
N VAL A 22 -17.00 21.77 50.53
CA VAL A 22 -17.58 22.14 51.84
C VAL A 22 -19.04 21.69 51.92
N GLY A 23 -19.84 21.86 50.87
CA GLY A 23 -21.21 21.36 50.77
C GLY A 23 -21.29 19.85 50.94
N ALA A 24 -20.42 19.10 50.26
CA ALA A 24 -20.34 17.64 50.42
C ALA A 24 -19.97 17.25 51.87
N LEU A 25 -19.02 17.93 52.51
CA LEU A 25 -18.65 17.65 53.90
C LEU A 25 -19.82 17.93 54.86
N LEU A 26 -20.55 19.04 54.67
CA LEU A 26 -21.72 19.38 55.48
C LEU A 26 -22.86 18.37 55.30
N ILE A 27 -23.14 17.96 54.07
CA ILE A 27 -24.14 16.93 53.77
C ILE A 27 -23.75 15.59 54.41
N ASN A 28 -22.48 15.19 54.30
CA ASN A 28 -21.98 13.97 54.93
C ASN A 28 -22.10 14.01 56.46
N PHE A 29 -21.78 15.16 57.07
CA PHE A 29 -21.96 15.39 58.51
C PHE A 29 -23.44 15.29 58.92
N ALA A 30 -24.34 15.93 58.17
CA ALA A 30 -25.78 15.89 58.42
C ALA A 30 -26.35 14.47 58.30
N ILE A 31 -26.01 13.73 57.24
CA ILE A 31 -26.42 12.33 57.05
C ILE A 31 -25.92 11.47 58.22
N SER A 32 -24.65 11.64 58.61
CA SER A 32 -24.07 10.91 59.73
C SER A 32 -24.75 11.24 61.06
N ALA A 33 -25.10 12.50 61.31
CA ALA A 33 -25.83 12.93 62.50
C ALA A 33 -27.25 12.35 62.55
N VAL A 34 -27.98 12.37 61.42
CA VAL A 34 -29.34 11.79 61.31
C VAL A 34 -29.32 10.27 61.50
N LEU A 35 -28.33 9.57 60.96
CA LEU A 35 -28.20 8.11 61.16
C LEU A 35 -27.88 7.75 62.62
N ARG A 36 -27.19 8.63 63.36
CA ARG A 36 -26.90 8.44 64.79
C ARG A 36 -28.14 8.62 65.67
N THR A 37 -29.00 9.60 65.39
CA THR A 37 -30.21 9.89 66.20
C THR A 37 -31.34 8.86 66.02
N ARG A 38 -31.34 8.09 64.94
CA ARG A 38 -32.36 7.04 64.69
C ARG A 38 -32.06 5.77 65.50
N THR A 39 -32.57 5.67 66.73
CA THR A 39 -32.37 4.51 67.64
C THR A 39 -33.02 3.21 67.18
N ARG A 40 -34.00 3.26 66.26
CA ARG A 40 -34.77 2.10 65.78
C ARG A 40 -34.04 1.17 64.78
N PHE A 41 -32.89 1.57 64.22
CA PHE A 41 -32.16 0.75 63.24
C PHE A 41 -31.03 -0.04 63.89
N SER A 42 -30.83 -1.28 63.43
CA SER A 42 -29.69 -2.11 63.85
C SER A 42 -28.36 -1.46 63.42
N ARG A 43 -27.29 -1.80 64.14
CA ARG A 43 -25.94 -1.29 63.86
C ARG A 43 -25.50 -1.60 62.43
N GLU A 44 -25.84 -2.77 61.90
CA GLU A 44 -25.49 -3.19 60.55
C GLU A 44 -26.20 -2.36 59.47
N THR A 45 -27.49 -2.08 59.64
CA THR A 45 -28.26 -1.25 58.69
C THR A 45 -27.70 0.17 58.63
N LYS A 46 -27.31 0.76 59.77
CA LYS A 46 -26.69 2.08 59.82
C LYS A 46 -25.32 2.13 59.12
N LEU A 47 -24.51 1.08 59.28
CA LEU A 47 -23.20 0.98 58.62
C LEU A 47 -23.36 0.88 57.10
N ARG A 48 -24.24 0.00 56.59
CA ARG A 48 -24.49 -0.13 55.15
C ARG A 48 -25.03 1.16 54.54
N ALA A 49 -25.98 1.82 55.21
CA ALA A 49 -26.53 3.09 54.76
C ALA A 49 -25.46 4.20 54.73
N SER A 50 -24.59 4.28 55.75
CA SER A 50 -23.50 5.26 55.80
C SER A 50 -22.48 5.05 54.67
N VAL A 51 -22.09 3.80 54.38
CA VAL A 51 -21.19 3.48 53.27
C VAL A 51 -21.83 3.82 51.92
N PHE A 52 -23.09 3.45 51.71
CA PHE A 52 -23.83 3.78 50.50
C PHE A 52 -23.88 5.30 50.26
N TRP A 53 -24.32 6.08 51.27
CA TRP A 53 -24.42 7.53 51.15
C TRP A 53 -23.07 8.21 50.95
N ARG A 54 -22.01 7.73 51.61
CA ARG A 54 -20.66 8.25 51.40
C ARG A 54 -20.18 8.03 49.97
N ASN A 55 -20.37 6.82 49.43
CA ASN A 55 -19.96 6.50 48.06
C ASN A 55 -20.81 7.26 47.02
N PHE A 56 -22.12 7.36 47.25
CA PHE A 56 -23.02 8.15 46.42
C PHE A 56 -22.62 9.63 46.41
N LEU A 57 -22.35 10.21 47.58
CA LEU A 57 -21.92 11.60 47.70
C LEU A 57 -20.56 11.84 47.06
N LEU A 58 -19.62 10.90 47.18
CA LEU A 58 -18.33 10.95 46.48
C LEU A 58 -18.51 10.98 44.96
N LEU A 59 -19.37 10.10 44.42
CA LEU A 59 -19.67 10.07 42.99
C LEU A 59 -20.30 11.38 42.51
N VAL A 60 -21.30 11.89 43.23
CA VAL A 60 -21.96 13.18 42.90
C VAL A 60 -20.95 14.33 42.96
N THR A 61 -20.10 14.35 43.99
CA THR A 61 -19.06 15.37 44.14
C THR A 61 -18.09 15.33 42.95
N LEU A 62 -17.63 14.14 42.55
CA LEU A 62 -16.75 13.97 41.39
C LEU A 62 -17.39 14.50 40.10
N ILE A 63 -18.66 14.17 39.85
CA ILE A 63 -19.41 14.67 38.69
C ILE A 63 -19.52 16.21 38.73
N LEU A 64 -19.88 16.79 39.89
CA LEU A 64 -19.96 18.25 40.04
C LEU A 64 -18.62 18.93 39.78
N LEU A 65 -17.51 18.35 40.28
CA LEU A 65 -16.18 18.88 40.01
C LEU A 65 -15.84 18.84 38.52
N VAL A 66 -16.21 17.78 37.79
CA VAL A 66 -16.06 17.75 36.32
C VAL A 66 -16.84 18.89 35.65
N PHE A 67 -18.06 19.20 36.11
CA PHE A 67 -18.85 20.30 35.58
C PHE A 67 -18.28 21.70 35.92
N VAL A 68 -17.71 21.86 37.12
CA VAL A 68 -17.01 23.09 37.53
C VAL A 68 -15.82 23.33 36.59
N TRP A 69 -15.00 22.31 36.36
CA TRP A 69 -13.79 22.40 35.54
C TRP A 69 -14.02 22.18 34.05
N ARG A 70 -15.27 22.12 33.59
CA ARG A 70 -15.61 21.75 32.20
C ARG A 70 -14.91 22.61 31.14
N ALA A 71 -14.73 23.90 31.42
CA ALA A 71 -14.13 24.84 30.48
C ALA A 71 -12.63 24.55 30.29
N GLU A 72 -11.92 24.36 31.40
CA GLU A 72 -10.50 24.00 31.41
C GLU A 72 -10.27 22.60 30.82
N ILE A 73 -11.12 21.62 31.16
CA ILE A 73 -11.08 20.28 30.56
C ILE A 73 -11.27 20.35 29.05
N ARG A 74 -12.20 21.18 28.57
CA ARG A 74 -12.43 21.38 27.13
C ARG A 74 -11.23 22.05 26.46
N ALA A 75 -10.64 23.07 27.08
CA ALA A 75 -9.44 23.73 26.57
C ALA A 75 -8.25 22.76 26.48
N ALA A 76 -8.03 21.96 27.52
CA ALA A 76 -7.03 20.91 27.53
C ALA A 76 -7.28 19.85 26.45
N ALA A 77 -8.53 19.40 26.29
CA ALA A 77 -8.92 18.44 25.25
C ALA A 77 -8.68 18.99 23.84
N LEU A 78 -9.00 20.27 23.59
CA LEU A 78 -8.73 20.93 22.31
C LEU A 78 -7.22 21.02 22.03
N SER A 79 -6.42 21.39 23.03
CA SER A 79 -4.96 21.43 22.91
C SER A 79 -4.38 20.04 22.62
N LEU A 80 -4.88 19.00 23.30
CA LEU A 80 -4.44 17.61 23.10
C LEU A 80 -4.85 17.10 21.71
N ALA A 81 -6.05 17.45 21.24
CA ALA A 81 -6.50 17.12 19.89
C ALA A 81 -5.61 17.80 18.83
N ALA A 82 -5.30 19.08 18.98
CA ALA A 82 -4.41 19.80 18.08
C ALA A 82 -3.00 19.18 18.04
N LEU A 83 -2.44 18.83 19.21
CA LEU A 83 -1.15 18.12 19.30
C LEU A 83 -1.22 16.75 18.62
N SER A 84 -2.30 16.01 18.82
CA SER A 84 -2.49 14.69 18.21
C SER A 84 -2.54 14.77 16.68
N VAL A 85 -3.25 15.76 16.13
CA VAL A 85 -3.26 16.03 14.69
C VAL A 85 -1.86 16.37 14.19
N ALA A 86 -1.11 17.21 14.90
CA ALA A 86 0.26 17.54 14.53
C ALA A 86 1.17 16.30 14.51
N LEU A 87 1.06 15.42 15.51
CA LEU A 87 1.82 14.16 15.57
C LEU A 87 1.46 13.21 14.41
N VAL A 88 0.17 13.06 14.10
CA VAL A 88 -0.28 12.22 12.98
C VAL A 88 0.22 12.77 11.64
N LEU A 89 0.13 14.08 11.44
CA LEU A 89 0.62 14.73 10.23
C LEU A 89 2.15 14.57 10.08
N ALA A 90 2.89 14.75 11.18
CA ALA A 90 4.34 14.55 11.19
C ALA A 90 4.74 13.09 10.97
N GLY A 91 4.00 12.14 11.54
CA GLY A 91 4.26 10.70 11.45
C GLY A 91 3.63 9.99 10.25
N LYS A 92 2.96 10.72 9.34
CA LYS A 92 2.16 10.14 8.26
C LYS A 92 2.96 9.16 7.39
N GLU A 93 4.16 9.53 6.95
CA GLU A 93 4.97 8.69 6.06
C GLU A 93 5.43 7.39 6.74
N LEU A 94 5.77 7.47 8.03
CA LEU A 94 6.13 6.30 8.84
C LEU A 94 4.94 5.33 8.99
N LEU A 95 3.78 5.87 9.38
CA LEU A 95 2.54 5.09 9.53
C LEU A 95 2.12 4.46 8.19
N THR A 96 2.18 5.22 7.10
CA THR A 96 1.83 4.73 5.75
C THR A 96 2.81 3.64 5.29
N SER A 97 4.09 3.74 5.64
CA SER A 97 5.08 2.71 5.33
C SER A 97 4.84 1.40 6.09
N ILE A 98 4.48 1.50 7.38
CA ILE A 98 4.10 0.33 8.18
C ILE A 98 2.84 -0.33 7.59
N LEU A 99 1.82 0.47 7.22
CA LEU A 99 0.63 -0.04 6.55
C LEU A 99 0.96 -0.69 5.20
N GLY A 100 1.90 -0.11 4.44
CA GLY A 100 2.37 -0.68 3.18
C GLY A 100 3.08 -2.02 3.37
N TYR A 101 3.88 -2.18 4.43
CA TYR A 101 4.49 -3.46 4.79
C TYR A 101 3.44 -4.53 5.12
N ILE A 102 2.44 -4.17 5.93
CA ILE A 102 1.34 -5.07 6.29
C ILE A 102 0.58 -5.47 5.02
N TYR A 103 0.18 -4.49 4.19
CA TYR A 103 -0.54 -4.72 2.95
C TYR A 103 0.21 -5.64 1.99
N ARG A 104 1.51 -5.41 1.79
CA ARG A 104 2.35 -6.29 0.96
C ARG A 104 2.36 -7.72 1.50
N THR A 105 2.60 -7.88 2.80
CA THR A 105 2.74 -9.18 3.47
C THR A 105 1.43 -9.96 3.46
N THR A 106 0.29 -9.30 3.69
CA THR A 106 -1.03 -9.97 3.70
C THR A 106 -1.57 -10.26 2.30
N SER A 107 -1.28 -9.41 1.32
CA SER A 107 -1.74 -9.60 -0.06
C SER A 107 -0.93 -10.65 -0.85
N GLY A 108 0.27 -11.02 -0.38
CA GLY A 108 1.16 -11.90 -1.16
C GLY A 108 1.48 -11.31 -2.54
N SER A 109 1.67 -9.99 -2.61
CA SER A 109 1.80 -9.28 -3.89
C SER A 109 3.06 -9.66 -4.68
N PHE A 110 4.17 -9.94 -4.00
CA PHE A 110 5.45 -10.39 -4.54
C PHE A 110 6.36 -10.89 -3.41
N ASP A 111 7.42 -11.61 -3.77
CA ASP A 111 8.44 -12.14 -2.84
C ASP A 111 9.85 -11.67 -3.24
N PHE A 112 10.86 -12.02 -2.45
CA PHE A 112 12.27 -11.87 -2.79
C PHE A 112 12.59 -12.49 -4.16
N GLY A 113 13.46 -11.83 -4.93
CA GLY A 113 13.82 -12.24 -6.29
C GLY A 113 12.75 -11.97 -7.36
N ASN A 114 11.60 -11.39 -7.00
CA ASN A 114 10.62 -10.96 -8.01
C ASN A 114 11.05 -9.64 -8.65
N VAL A 115 10.82 -9.51 -9.95
CA VAL A 115 10.96 -8.26 -10.69
C VAL A 115 9.65 -7.48 -10.57
N ILE A 116 9.74 -6.29 -9.98
CA ILE A 116 8.60 -5.41 -9.74
C ILE A 116 8.84 -4.03 -10.35
N GLU A 117 7.75 -3.33 -10.62
CA GLU A 117 7.77 -1.93 -11.00
C GLU A 117 6.74 -1.15 -10.20
N ILE A 118 7.19 -0.09 -9.51
CA ILE A 118 6.35 0.80 -8.73
C ILE A 118 6.89 2.23 -8.81
N ASN A 119 6.00 3.18 -9.08
CA ASN A 119 6.34 4.60 -9.18
C ASN A 119 7.58 4.89 -10.07
N GLY A 120 7.67 4.22 -11.22
CA GLY A 120 8.79 4.37 -12.17
C GLY A 120 10.09 3.65 -11.78
N VAL A 121 10.18 3.08 -10.57
CA VAL A 121 11.31 2.23 -10.16
C VAL A 121 11.02 0.80 -10.59
N ARG A 122 11.87 0.23 -11.44
CA ARG A 122 11.81 -1.17 -11.87
C ARG A 122 13.06 -1.91 -11.42
N GLY A 123 12.90 -3.11 -10.86
CA GLY A 123 14.03 -3.93 -10.45
C GLY A 123 13.65 -5.23 -9.75
N GLU A 124 14.66 -6.06 -9.50
CA GLU A 124 14.53 -7.30 -8.74
C GLU A 124 14.65 -7.03 -7.24
N VAL A 125 13.75 -7.60 -6.44
CA VAL A 125 13.70 -7.40 -4.99
C VAL A 125 14.83 -8.16 -4.31
N ILE A 126 15.75 -7.42 -3.67
CA ILE A 126 16.92 -7.97 -2.97
C ILE A 126 16.82 -7.86 -1.45
N ASP A 127 16.08 -6.87 -0.93
CA ASP A 127 15.89 -6.68 0.50
C ASP A 127 14.51 -6.08 0.82
N GLN A 128 13.96 -6.46 1.97
CA GLN A 128 12.66 -6.01 2.45
C GLN A 128 12.71 -5.74 3.96
N THR A 129 12.47 -4.49 4.34
CA THR A 129 12.36 -4.08 5.74
C THR A 129 10.93 -3.63 6.07
N LEU A 130 10.69 -3.27 7.34
CA LEU A 130 9.41 -2.71 7.79
C LEU A 130 9.07 -1.39 7.09
N LEU A 131 10.07 -0.55 6.80
CA LEU A 131 9.86 0.80 6.30
C LEU A 131 10.20 0.96 4.82
N SER A 132 11.08 0.11 4.28
CA SER A 132 11.56 0.23 2.92
C SER A 132 11.66 -1.13 2.21
N THR A 133 11.70 -1.06 0.89
CA THR A 133 12.06 -2.18 0.01
C THR A 133 13.21 -1.74 -0.88
N THR A 134 14.14 -2.66 -1.11
CA THR A 134 15.34 -2.43 -1.89
C THR A 134 15.32 -3.34 -3.11
N VAL A 135 15.58 -2.77 -4.29
CA VAL A 135 15.62 -3.48 -5.56
C VAL A 135 16.93 -3.25 -6.29
N LEU A 136 17.41 -4.27 -6.99
CA LEU A 136 18.47 -4.13 -7.99
C LEU A 136 17.83 -3.60 -9.28
N GLU A 137 18.21 -2.38 -9.68
CA GLU A 137 17.54 -1.64 -10.74
C GLU A 137 17.72 -2.30 -12.11
N MET A 138 16.63 -2.34 -12.87
CA MET A 138 16.58 -2.81 -14.25
C MET A 138 16.10 -1.68 -15.18
N ASN A 139 16.66 -1.63 -16.38
CA ASN A 139 16.17 -0.74 -17.43
C ASN A 139 14.89 -1.30 -18.10
N GLU A 140 14.39 -0.58 -19.11
CA GLU A 140 13.19 -1.00 -19.87
C GLU A 140 13.38 -2.34 -20.60
N ASP A 141 14.62 -2.63 -21.00
CA ASP A 141 15.04 -3.84 -21.70
C ASP A 141 15.27 -5.04 -20.77
N HIS A 142 14.96 -4.91 -19.48
CA HIS A 142 15.15 -5.93 -18.44
C HIS A 142 16.62 -6.30 -18.19
N LEU A 143 17.52 -5.34 -18.43
CA LEU A 143 18.94 -5.44 -18.13
C LEU A 143 19.22 -4.74 -16.80
N PHE A 144 20.02 -5.37 -15.95
CA PHE A 144 20.48 -4.78 -14.71
C PHE A 144 21.39 -3.58 -14.98
N THR A 145 21.12 -2.46 -14.32
CA THR A 145 21.93 -1.24 -14.44
C THR A 145 23.14 -1.23 -13.51
N GLY A 146 23.19 -2.18 -12.56
CA GLY A 146 24.19 -2.24 -11.48
C GLY A 146 23.90 -1.27 -10.33
N LYS A 147 22.83 -0.47 -10.39
CA LYS A 147 22.40 0.42 -9.32
C LYS A 147 21.41 -0.28 -8.41
N VAL A 148 21.37 0.14 -7.16
CA VAL A 148 20.38 -0.30 -6.18
C VAL A 148 19.45 0.87 -5.88
N ALA A 149 18.14 0.64 -5.98
CA ALA A 149 17.12 1.61 -5.62
C ALA A 149 16.41 1.17 -4.35
N GLN A 150 16.27 2.09 -3.40
CA GLN A 150 15.51 1.85 -2.17
C GLN A 150 14.37 2.85 -2.10
N PHE A 151 13.17 2.37 -1.77
CA PHE A 151 11.99 3.21 -1.67
C PHE A 151 11.16 2.85 -0.42
N PRO A 152 10.39 3.80 0.13
CA PRO A 152 9.57 3.55 1.29
C PRO A 152 8.39 2.65 0.95
N ASN A 153 7.98 1.80 1.90
CA ASN A 153 6.84 0.91 1.73
C ASN A 153 5.51 1.68 1.59
N SER A 154 5.48 3.00 1.88
CA SER A 154 4.31 3.85 1.62
C SER A 154 3.91 3.87 0.14
N PHE A 155 4.83 3.56 -0.78
CA PHE A 155 4.54 3.43 -2.21
C PHE A 155 3.48 2.37 -2.49
N TYR A 156 3.46 1.25 -1.77
CA TYR A 156 2.48 0.17 -1.98
C TYR A 156 1.03 0.61 -1.70
N VAL A 157 0.84 1.63 -0.88
CA VAL A 157 -0.49 2.17 -0.54
C VAL A 157 -0.92 3.24 -1.53
N THR A 158 0.05 3.93 -2.14
CA THR A 158 -0.19 5.17 -2.90
C THR A 158 -0.05 4.99 -4.41
N HIS A 159 0.60 3.93 -4.87
CA HIS A 159 0.94 3.70 -6.28
C HIS A 159 0.59 2.26 -6.69
N PRO A 160 0.19 2.05 -7.96
CA PRO A 160 0.00 0.70 -8.47
C PRO A 160 1.34 -0.04 -8.58
N LEU A 161 1.35 -1.30 -8.15
CA LEU A 161 2.46 -2.22 -8.29
C LEU A 161 2.24 -3.11 -9.52
N LYS A 162 3.23 -3.19 -10.40
CA LYS A 162 3.28 -4.21 -11.46
C LYS A 162 4.28 -5.30 -11.03
N ASN A 163 3.82 -6.55 -10.99
CA ASN A 163 4.69 -7.70 -10.74
C ASN A 163 4.95 -8.43 -12.07
N HIS A 164 6.20 -8.39 -12.52
CA HIS A 164 6.64 -9.00 -13.78
C HIS A 164 7.00 -10.48 -13.63
N SER A 165 7.09 -11.01 -12.41
CA SER A 165 7.48 -12.40 -12.10
C SER A 165 6.30 -13.33 -11.77
N ARG A 166 5.05 -12.92 -12.02
CA ARG A 166 3.86 -13.76 -11.73
C ARG A 166 3.81 -15.06 -12.54
N LEU A 167 4.40 -15.08 -13.74
CA LEU A 167 4.55 -16.27 -14.57
C LEU A 167 5.84 -17.07 -14.23
N GLY A 168 6.46 -16.77 -13.08
CA GLY A 168 7.73 -17.33 -12.67
C GLY A 168 8.86 -16.83 -13.57
N LYS A 169 9.64 -17.77 -14.11
CA LYS A 169 10.75 -17.47 -15.03
C LYS A 169 10.32 -17.16 -16.47
N TYR A 170 9.05 -17.39 -16.80
CA TYR A 170 8.50 -17.15 -18.14
C TYR A 170 7.80 -15.80 -18.19
N GLN A 171 7.77 -15.20 -19.37
CA GLN A 171 7.02 -13.97 -19.62
C GLN A 171 6.53 -13.90 -21.07
N LEU A 172 5.61 -12.98 -21.31
CA LEU A 172 5.17 -12.61 -22.65
C LEU A 172 5.79 -11.27 -23.01
N ALA A 173 6.84 -11.30 -23.83
CA ALA A 173 7.52 -10.10 -24.30
C ALA A 173 6.81 -9.49 -25.51
N LEU A 174 7.01 -8.19 -25.69
CA LEU A 174 6.57 -7.42 -26.86
C LEU A 174 7.79 -6.78 -27.50
N MET A 175 7.89 -6.92 -28.82
CA MET A 175 8.86 -6.18 -29.64
C MET A 175 8.15 -5.54 -30.84
N VAL A 176 8.68 -4.42 -31.31
CA VAL A 176 8.12 -3.66 -32.42
C VAL A 176 9.14 -3.61 -33.56
N VAL A 177 8.72 -4.08 -34.73
CA VAL A 177 9.52 -4.04 -35.96
C VAL A 177 8.88 -3.04 -36.91
N PRO A 178 9.55 -1.92 -37.25
CA PRO A 178 9.04 -0.98 -38.24
C PRO A 178 9.13 -1.59 -39.64
N VAL A 179 8.08 -1.43 -40.44
CA VAL A 179 8.00 -1.93 -41.82
C VAL A 179 7.81 -0.75 -42.78
N SER A 180 8.52 -0.79 -43.90
CA SER A 180 8.39 0.24 -44.93
C SER A 180 7.02 0.16 -45.60
N ALA A 181 6.46 1.30 -45.99
CA ALA A 181 5.18 1.34 -46.72
C ALA A 181 5.25 0.65 -48.10
N ALA A 182 6.46 0.47 -48.65
CA ALA A 182 6.68 -0.23 -49.91
C ALA A 182 6.73 -1.76 -49.77
N ASP A 183 6.89 -2.29 -48.55
CA ASP A 183 7.02 -3.72 -48.31
C ASP A 183 5.64 -4.40 -48.24
N ASP A 184 5.57 -5.67 -48.66
CA ASP A 184 4.35 -6.46 -48.52
C ASP A 184 4.14 -6.82 -47.04
N ARG A 185 3.18 -6.13 -46.42
CA ARG A 185 2.89 -6.26 -44.98
C ARG A 185 2.50 -7.68 -44.57
N ASP A 186 1.76 -8.39 -45.41
CA ASP A 186 1.32 -9.75 -45.08
C ASP A 186 2.48 -10.73 -45.18
N LEU A 187 3.38 -10.51 -46.15
CA LEU A 187 4.65 -11.22 -46.25
C LEU A 187 5.53 -10.99 -45.03
N GLU A 188 5.82 -9.73 -44.68
CA GLU A 188 6.67 -9.36 -43.53
C GLU A 188 6.12 -9.91 -42.22
N LYS A 189 4.80 -9.84 -42.04
CA LYS A 189 4.10 -10.44 -40.91
C LYS A 189 4.30 -11.96 -40.85
N SER A 190 4.21 -12.65 -41.99
CA SER A 190 4.37 -14.11 -42.06
C SER A 190 5.80 -14.55 -41.79
N LEU A 191 6.80 -13.79 -42.23
CA LEU A 191 8.22 -14.05 -41.99
C LEU A 191 8.57 -13.84 -40.51
N LEU A 192 8.15 -12.69 -39.95
CA LEU A 192 8.38 -12.40 -38.53
C LEU A 192 7.73 -13.44 -37.61
N LEU A 193 6.54 -13.92 -37.98
CA LEU A 193 5.86 -14.98 -37.23
C LEU A 193 6.60 -16.32 -37.34
N GLN A 194 7.10 -16.69 -38.51
CA GLN A 194 7.86 -17.94 -38.71
C GLN A 194 9.17 -17.93 -37.92
N ALA A 195 9.92 -16.83 -37.98
CA ALA A 195 11.14 -16.66 -37.18
C ALA A 195 10.85 -16.78 -35.67
N ALA A 196 9.79 -16.12 -35.20
CA ALA A 196 9.38 -16.20 -33.80
C ALA A 196 8.94 -17.61 -33.38
N MET A 197 8.20 -18.32 -34.23
CA MET A 197 7.79 -19.71 -33.95
C MET A 197 8.98 -20.67 -33.91
N ALA A 198 9.97 -20.47 -34.78
CA ALA A 198 11.18 -21.30 -34.81
C ALA A 198 12.05 -21.09 -33.56
N VAL A 199 12.23 -19.84 -33.12
CA VAL A 199 13.07 -19.53 -31.95
C VAL A 199 12.36 -19.83 -30.62
N CYS A 200 11.05 -19.59 -30.54
CA CYS A 200 10.30 -19.68 -29.28
C CYS A 200 9.64 -21.03 -29.01
N SER A 201 9.78 -22.04 -29.88
CA SER A 201 9.07 -23.32 -29.80
C SER A 201 9.13 -23.95 -28.41
N ASP A 202 10.31 -23.92 -27.79
CA ASP A 202 10.60 -24.58 -26.52
C ASP A 202 9.97 -23.86 -25.32
N PHE A 203 9.63 -22.57 -25.48
CA PHE A 203 9.03 -21.75 -24.44
C PHE A 203 7.50 -21.74 -24.49
N VAL A 204 6.88 -22.15 -25.60
CA VAL A 204 5.41 -22.09 -25.78
C VAL A 204 4.69 -22.97 -24.75
N ALA A 205 5.02 -24.27 -24.70
CA ALA A 205 4.31 -25.21 -23.83
C ALA A 205 4.50 -24.89 -22.33
N PRO A 206 5.72 -24.61 -21.83
CA PRO A 206 5.91 -24.21 -20.44
C PRO A 206 5.21 -22.90 -20.07
N THR A 207 5.24 -21.90 -20.96
CA THR A 207 4.57 -20.61 -20.72
C THR A 207 3.05 -20.78 -20.72
N GLN A 208 2.50 -21.59 -21.63
CA GLN A 208 1.07 -21.89 -21.66
C GLN A 208 0.61 -22.58 -20.37
N LYS A 209 1.42 -23.50 -19.83
CA LYS A 209 1.15 -24.14 -18.54
C LYS A 209 1.12 -23.11 -17.40
N ALA A 210 2.09 -22.20 -17.35
CA ALA A 210 2.13 -21.13 -16.35
C ALA A 210 0.91 -20.19 -16.45
N LEU A 211 0.50 -19.85 -17.67
CA LEU A 211 -0.70 -19.03 -17.92
C LEU A 211 -1.98 -19.74 -17.42
N HIS A 212 -2.15 -21.03 -17.73
CA HIS A 212 -3.30 -21.80 -17.25
C HIS A 212 -3.36 -21.93 -15.72
N SER A 213 -2.21 -22.03 -15.05
CA SER A 213 -2.19 -22.01 -13.59
C SER A 213 -2.75 -20.69 -13.03
N LEU A 214 -2.44 -19.55 -13.66
CA LEU A 214 -3.00 -18.25 -13.26
C LEU A 214 -4.48 -18.09 -13.62
N GLU A 215 -4.95 -18.67 -14.72
CA GLU A 215 -6.40 -18.67 -15.07
C GLU A 215 -7.24 -19.31 -13.97
N GLY A 216 -6.78 -20.46 -13.45
CA GLY A 216 -7.47 -21.19 -12.38
C GLY A 216 -7.53 -20.42 -11.05
N GLU A 217 -6.54 -19.56 -10.79
CA GLU A 217 -6.49 -18.74 -9.57
C GLU A 217 -7.35 -17.46 -9.69
N GLN A 218 -7.39 -16.85 -10.88
CA GLN A 218 -7.98 -15.52 -11.05
C GLN A 218 -9.33 -15.51 -11.77
N PHE A 219 -9.79 -16.65 -12.31
CA PHE A 219 -11.00 -16.75 -13.13
C PHE A 219 -11.00 -15.77 -14.33
N VAL A 220 -9.82 -15.40 -14.82
CA VAL A 220 -9.61 -14.52 -15.97
C VAL A 220 -9.10 -15.35 -17.14
N VAL A 221 -9.55 -15.02 -18.35
CA VAL A 221 -9.00 -15.62 -19.59
C VAL A 221 -7.63 -15.02 -19.84
N MET A 222 -6.59 -15.84 -19.75
CA MET A 222 -5.23 -15.41 -20.03
C MET A 222 -4.97 -15.51 -21.54
N PRO A 223 -4.08 -14.67 -22.08
CA PRO A 223 -3.75 -14.74 -23.50
C PRO A 223 -2.96 -16.02 -23.80
N THR A 224 -3.03 -16.52 -25.03
CA THR A 224 -2.24 -17.69 -25.44
C THR A 224 -0.73 -17.39 -25.40
N ALA A 225 0.09 -18.39 -25.09
CA ALA A 225 1.54 -18.33 -25.21
C ALA A 225 2.04 -18.34 -26.67
N GLN A 226 1.18 -18.65 -27.65
CA GLN A 226 1.62 -18.69 -29.04
C GLN A 226 2.09 -17.31 -29.52
N PRO A 227 3.22 -17.24 -30.25
CA PRO A 227 3.67 -16.01 -30.90
C PRO A 227 2.56 -15.42 -31.78
N ARG A 228 2.36 -14.11 -31.70
CA ARG A 228 1.36 -13.39 -32.50
C ARG A 228 1.92 -12.08 -32.99
N VAL A 229 1.76 -11.82 -34.28
CA VAL A 229 2.10 -10.53 -34.89
C VAL A 229 0.82 -9.75 -35.14
N THR A 230 0.78 -8.52 -34.67
CA THR A 230 -0.30 -7.56 -34.91
C THR A 230 0.26 -6.35 -35.63
N THR A 231 -0.52 -5.77 -36.54
CA THR A 231 -0.13 -4.57 -37.27
C THR A 231 -0.76 -3.37 -36.60
N LYS A 232 0.05 -2.35 -36.31
CA LYS A 232 -0.38 -1.05 -35.81
C LYS A 232 0.08 0.04 -36.77
N LEU A 233 -0.66 1.14 -36.80
CA LEU A 233 -0.22 2.35 -37.46
C LEU A 233 0.54 3.18 -36.42
N GLY A 234 1.84 3.33 -36.62
CA GLY A 234 2.71 4.14 -35.79
C GLY A 234 2.66 5.62 -36.18
N ASP A 235 3.51 6.42 -35.53
CA ASP A 235 3.58 7.85 -35.76
C ASP A 235 3.99 8.18 -37.21
N ALA A 236 3.45 9.29 -37.73
CA ALA A 236 3.65 9.72 -39.12
C ALA A 236 3.22 8.71 -40.20
N GLY A 237 2.29 7.79 -39.88
CA GLY A 237 1.71 6.86 -40.85
C GLY A 237 2.60 5.66 -41.19
N LYS A 238 3.67 5.43 -40.41
CA LYS A 238 4.52 4.24 -40.57
C LYS A 238 3.77 3.00 -40.10
N VAL A 239 3.96 1.89 -40.80
CA VAL A 239 3.37 0.61 -40.41
C VAL A 239 4.32 -0.09 -39.45
N GLU A 240 3.82 -0.50 -38.29
CA GLU A 240 4.59 -1.19 -37.27
C GLU A 240 4.01 -2.59 -37.04
N LEU A 241 4.88 -3.59 -37.04
CA LEU A 241 4.54 -4.95 -36.65
C LEU A 241 4.91 -5.14 -35.18
N THR A 242 3.91 -5.33 -34.32
CA THR A 242 4.11 -5.71 -32.92
C THR A 242 4.06 -7.23 -32.79
N LEU A 243 5.18 -7.86 -32.47
CA LEU A 243 5.27 -9.27 -32.13
C LEU A 243 5.14 -9.45 -30.61
N ARG A 244 4.22 -10.31 -30.20
CA ARG A 244 4.16 -10.86 -28.84
C ARG A 244 4.67 -12.29 -28.86
N TYR A 245 5.60 -12.64 -27.99
CA TYR A 245 6.23 -13.97 -27.96
C TYR A 245 6.55 -14.42 -26.52
N PRO A 246 6.55 -15.73 -26.24
CA PRO A 246 6.94 -16.27 -24.95
C PRO A 246 8.47 -16.37 -24.85
N CYS A 247 9.03 -16.01 -23.71
CA CYS A 247 10.47 -16.15 -23.46
C CYS A 247 10.76 -16.37 -21.97
N LEU A 248 11.98 -16.77 -21.65
CA LEU A 248 12.51 -16.66 -20.29
C LEU A 248 12.82 -15.20 -19.99
N ALA A 249 12.49 -14.71 -18.80
CA ALA A 249 12.71 -13.32 -18.40
C ALA A 249 14.18 -12.92 -18.51
N GLU A 250 15.09 -13.76 -18.02
CA GLU A 250 16.55 -13.56 -18.06
C GLU A 250 17.15 -13.61 -19.48
N GLN A 251 16.47 -14.28 -20.43
CA GLN A 251 16.96 -14.46 -21.80
C GLN A 251 16.22 -13.57 -22.81
N ARG A 252 15.39 -12.63 -22.34
CA ARG A 252 14.54 -11.78 -23.18
C ARG A 252 15.34 -11.14 -24.31
N THR A 253 16.40 -10.41 -23.98
CA THR A 253 17.21 -9.68 -24.96
C THR A 253 17.87 -10.62 -25.97
N ARG A 254 18.39 -11.76 -25.51
CA ARG A 254 19.00 -12.76 -26.39
C ARG A 254 17.98 -13.31 -27.39
N ILE A 255 16.83 -13.76 -26.90
CA ILE A 255 15.76 -14.33 -27.72
C ILE A 255 15.24 -13.29 -28.71
N GLU A 256 15.09 -12.03 -28.27
CA GLU A 256 14.70 -10.92 -29.15
C GLU A 256 15.67 -10.75 -30.32
N GLN A 257 16.98 -10.74 -30.03
CA GLN A 257 18.02 -10.66 -31.07
C GLN A 257 18.04 -11.90 -31.98
N ASP A 258 17.85 -13.10 -31.42
CA ASP A 258 17.80 -14.34 -32.20
C ASP A 258 16.62 -14.31 -33.21
N ILE A 259 15.44 -13.81 -32.79
CA ILE A 259 14.29 -13.63 -33.68
C ILE A 259 14.59 -12.57 -34.76
N ILE A 260 15.15 -11.43 -34.38
CA ILE A 260 15.50 -10.35 -35.33
C ILE A 260 16.49 -10.84 -36.38
N ASN A 261 17.56 -11.53 -35.95
CA ASN A 261 18.59 -12.04 -36.85
C ASN A 261 18.03 -13.06 -37.83
N LEU A 262 17.18 -13.98 -37.37
CA LEU A 262 16.53 -14.97 -38.23
C LEU A 262 15.58 -14.31 -39.23
N TYR A 263 14.76 -13.37 -38.76
CA TYR A 263 13.86 -12.59 -39.62
C TYR A 263 14.62 -11.82 -40.72
N LEU A 264 15.71 -11.13 -40.37
CA LEU A 264 16.53 -10.40 -41.34
C LEU A 264 17.22 -11.33 -42.34
N ALA A 265 17.69 -12.50 -41.91
CA ALA A 265 18.30 -13.49 -42.79
C ALA A 265 17.29 -14.07 -43.80
N GLU A 266 16.07 -14.39 -43.35
CA GLU A 266 14.99 -14.87 -44.23
C GLU A 266 14.53 -13.82 -45.23
N ARG A 267 14.45 -12.55 -44.79
CA ARG A 267 14.15 -11.41 -45.67
C ARG A 267 15.21 -11.25 -46.75
N GLY A 268 16.49 -11.23 -46.37
CA GLY A 268 17.60 -11.06 -47.32
C GLY A 268 17.70 -12.19 -48.35
N ASN A 269 17.50 -13.44 -47.93
CA ASN A 269 17.49 -14.58 -48.85
C ASN A 269 16.37 -14.48 -49.89
N ARG A 270 15.20 -13.95 -49.52
CA ARG A 270 14.09 -13.80 -50.46
C ARG A 270 14.23 -12.60 -51.39
N GLU A 271 14.82 -11.50 -50.93
CA GLU A 271 15.16 -10.38 -51.79
C GLU A 271 16.17 -10.81 -52.87
N ALA A 272 17.16 -11.64 -52.52
CA ALA A 272 18.11 -12.22 -53.47
C ALA A 272 17.43 -13.11 -54.53
N VAL A 273 16.45 -13.94 -54.13
CA VAL A 273 15.66 -14.78 -55.07
C VAL A 273 14.75 -13.94 -55.97
N ARG A 274 14.30 -12.76 -55.52
CA ARG A 274 13.44 -11.88 -56.31
C ARG A 274 14.22 -11.09 -57.38
N GLN A 275 15.54 -10.99 -57.23
CA GLN A 275 16.44 -10.26 -58.13
C GLN A 275 17.17 -11.18 -59.14
N SER A 276 17.11 -12.51 -58.95
CA SER A 276 17.64 -13.54 -59.86
C SER A 276 16.57 -14.02 -60.84
#